data_AF-A0A954T9K2-F1
#
_entry.id   AF-A0A954T9K2-F1
#
_cell.length_a   1.000
_cell.length_b   1.000
_cell.length_c   1.000
_cell.angle_alpha   90.00
_cell.angle_beta   90.00
_cell.angle_gamma   90.00
#
_symmetry.space_group_name_H-M   'P 1'
#
loop_
_entity.id
_entity.type
_entity.pdbx_description
1 polymer ?
#
loop_
_entity_poly.entity_id
_entity_poly.type
_entity_poly.pdbx_seq_one_letter_code
_entity_poly.pdbx_strand_id
1 'polypeptide(L)'
;MAPETTGNSLLLEELRRYLDALQLTQKNLTEVLASKRKAIEQAQSERLQTLGPYEEEAVRRMQLLSGERKRLLEVARQQNLPSDNLRNLVRAIGGEQRDALLARMEQASQSLTTIRRESATHWIAARRGLLQYTELLELIARRGRKASGYSAKEQALATGGGLLDTTV
;
A
#
# COMPACT_ATOMS: atom_id res chain seq x y z
N MET A 1 -45.73 -5.24 -10.63
CA MET A 1 -44.40 -4.79 -11.11
C MET A 1 -43.80 -3.86 -10.06
N ALA A 2 -43.08 -4.40 -9.07
CA ALA A 2 -42.42 -3.63 -7.99
C ALA A 2 -41.30 -4.36 -7.18
N PRO A 3 -40.53 -5.36 -7.68
CA PRO A 3 -39.41 -5.92 -6.91
C PRO A 3 -38.04 -5.23 -7.14
N GLU A 4 -37.84 -4.53 -8.27
CA GLU A 4 -36.51 -4.04 -8.67
C GLU A 4 -35.99 -2.87 -7.84
N THR A 5 -36.87 -2.00 -7.35
CA THR A 5 -36.49 -0.83 -6.54
C THR A 5 -36.00 -1.20 -5.13
N THR A 6 -36.53 -2.27 -4.54
CA THR A 6 -36.12 -2.72 -3.20
C THR A 6 -34.72 -3.37 -3.23
N GLY A 7 -34.41 -4.17 -4.25
CA GLY A 7 -33.08 -4.79 -4.40
C GLY A 7 -31.97 -3.77 -4.61
N ASN A 8 -32.23 -2.75 -5.44
CA ASN A 8 -31.29 -1.67 -5.71
C ASN A 8 -31.02 -0.80 -4.48
N SER A 9 -32.05 -0.53 -3.66
CA SER A 9 -31.91 0.24 -2.42
C SER A 9 -31.04 -0.48 -1.38
N LEU A 10 -31.24 -1.79 -1.21
CA LEU A 10 -30.41 -2.60 -0.32
C LEU A 10 -28.93 -2.62 -0.76
N LEU A 11 -28.68 -2.77 -2.06
CA LEU A 11 -27.32 -2.80 -2.61
C LEU A 11 -26.59 -1.46 -2.43
N LEU A 12 -27.29 -0.32 -2.56
CA LEU A 12 -26.73 1.00 -2.27
C LEU A 12 -26.34 1.17 -0.81
N GLU A 13 -27.19 0.70 0.10
CA GLU A 13 -26.92 0.75 1.54
C GLU A 13 -25.72 -0.14 1.91
N GLU A 14 -25.61 -1.35 1.35
CA GLU A 14 -24.42 -2.18 1.54
C GLU A 14 -23.15 -1.53 0.99
N LEU A 15 -23.24 -0.89 -0.19
CA LEU A 15 -22.12 -0.18 -0.79
C LEU A 15 -21.67 1.03 0.04
N ARG A 16 -22.62 1.74 0.66
CA ARG A 16 -22.35 2.82 1.59
C ARG A 16 -21.61 2.33 2.83
N ARG A 17 -22.08 1.24 3.46
CA ARG A 17 -21.42 0.64 4.62
C ARG A 17 -20.01 0.15 4.29
N TYR A 18 -19.85 -0.47 3.12
CA TYR A 18 -18.54 -0.87 2.61
C TYR A 18 -17.60 0.35 2.48
N LEU A 19 -18.07 1.46 1.91
CA LEU A 19 -17.26 2.68 1.78
C LEU A 19 -16.95 3.31 3.15
N ASP A 20 -17.89 3.30 4.11
CA ASP A 20 -17.65 3.78 5.47
C ASP A 20 -16.52 2.96 6.13
N ALA A 21 -16.62 1.64 6.06
CA ALA A 21 -15.63 0.73 6.62
C ALA A 21 -14.26 0.85 5.92
N LEU A 22 -14.24 1.01 4.60
CA LEU A 22 -13.03 1.22 3.81
C LEU A 22 -12.32 2.51 4.21
N GLN A 23 -13.04 3.63 4.24
CA GLN A 23 -12.45 4.93 4.57
C GLN A 23 -11.93 4.96 6.01
N LEU A 24 -12.67 4.37 6.96
CA LEU A 24 -12.20 4.25 8.34
C LEU A 24 -10.91 3.41 8.43
N THR A 25 -10.88 2.27 7.74
CA THR A 25 -9.69 1.38 7.75
C THR A 25 -8.49 2.07 7.11
N GLN A 26 -8.69 2.77 5.98
CA GLN A 26 -7.63 3.54 5.32
C GLN A 26 -7.10 4.68 6.20
N LYS A 27 -7.98 5.39 6.91
CA LYS A 27 -7.60 6.42 7.87
C LYS A 27 -6.72 5.84 8.97
N ASN A 28 -7.17 4.75 9.61
CA ASN A 28 -6.42 4.08 10.67
C ASN A 28 -5.04 3.62 10.17
N LEU A 29 -4.96 3.01 8.99
CA LEU A 29 -3.69 2.57 8.42
C LEU A 29 -2.76 3.76 8.13
N THR A 30 -3.31 4.86 7.61
CA THR A 30 -2.52 6.07 7.34
C THR A 30 -1.95 6.66 8.63
N GLU A 31 -2.74 6.68 9.72
CA GLU A 31 -2.30 7.16 11.03
C GLU A 31 -1.20 6.25 11.64
N VAL A 32 -1.35 4.93 11.51
CA VAL A 32 -0.33 3.96 11.94
C VAL A 32 0.96 4.15 11.15
N LEU A 33 0.88 4.29 9.82
CA LEU A 33 2.05 4.51 8.99
C LEU A 33 2.74 5.85 9.32
N ALA A 34 1.98 6.93 9.49
CA ALA A 34 2.55 8.22 9.89
C ALA A 34 3.22 8.15 11.27
N SER A 35 2.66 7.38 12.20
CA SER A 35 3.24 7.14 13.53
C SER A 35 4.50 6.30 13.46
N LYS A 36 4.53 5.28 12.59
CA LYS A 36 5.71 4.45 12.34
C LYS A 36 6.86 5.28 11.77
N ARG A 37 6.57 6.15 10.79
CA ARG A 37 7.58 7.06 10.23
C ARG A 37 8.24 7.90 11.32
N LYS A 38 7.44 8.54 12.19
CA LYS A 38 7.96 9.32 13.32
C LYS A 38 8.80 8.48 14.28
N ALA A 39 8.37 7.25 14.57
CA ALA A 39 9.12 6.34 15.45
C ALA A 39 10.45 5.90 14.83
N ILE A 40 10.52 5.71 13.51
CA ILE A 40 11.76 5.43 12.76
C ILE A 40 12.71 6.64 12.85
N GLU A 41 12.21 7.84 12.54
CA GLU A 41 12.98 9.09 12.59
C GLU A 41 13.57 9.36 13.98
N GLN A 42 12.86 8.97 15.04
CA GLN A 42 13.25 9.18 16.43
C GLN A 42 13.96 7.97 17.07
N ALA A 43 14.26 6.92 16.29
CA ALA A 43 14.87 5.67 16.76
C ALA A 43 14.12 5.01 17.94
N GLN A 44 12.79 5.14 18.00
CA GLN A 44 11.94 4.61 19.07
C GLN A 44 11.54 3.15 18.80
N SER A 45 12.48 2.22 19.02
CA SER A 45 12.27 0.78 18.77
C SER A 45 11.06 0.21 19.52
N GLU A 46 10.86 0.57 20.78
CA GLU A 46 9.70 0.11 21.57
C GLU A 46 8.37 0.55 20.95
N ARG A 47 8.31 1.79 20.48
CA ARG A 47 7.12 2.32 19.80
C ARG A 47 6.85 1.62 18.46
N LEU A 48 7.89 1.17 17.76
CA LEU A 48 7.71 0.38 16.54
C LEU A 48 7.10 -0.99 16.83
N GLN A 49 7.46 -1.61 17.96
CA GLN A 49 6.88 -2.88 18.38
C GLN A 49 5.41 -2.72 18.76
N THR A 50 5.05 -1.65 19.48
CA THR A 50 3.65 -1.40 19.85
C THR A 50 2.77 -1.06 18.65
N LEU A 51 3.33 -0.45 17.58
CA LEU A 51 2.60 -0.14 16.35
C LEU A 51 2.38 -1.36 15.42
N GLY A 52 3.13 -2.45 15.60
CA GLY A 52 3.01 -3.66 14.79
C GLY A 52 1.59 -4.26 14.75
N PRO A 53 1.00 -4.58 15.91
CA PRO A 53 -0.35 -5.17 15.98
C PRO A 53 -1.43 -4.30 15.33
N TYR A 54 -1.35 -2.97 15.45
CA TYR A 54 -2.32 -2.06 14.83
C TYR A 54 -2.20 -2.03 13.30
N GLU A 55 -0.99 -2.12 12.76
CA GLU A 55 -0.79 -2.25 11.32
C GLU A 55 -1.34 -3.58 10.81
N GLU A 56 -1.02 -4.68 11.47
CA GLU A 56 -1.52 -6.00 11.11
C GLU A 56 -3.05 -6.05 11.09
N GLU A 57 -3.68 -5.46 12.10
CA GLU A 57 -5.14 -5.39 12.19
C GLU A 57 -5.75 -4.58 11.05
N ALA A 58 -5.17 -3.42 10.73
CA ALA A 58 -5.62 -2.61 9.60
C ALA A 58 -5.45 -3.35 8.26
N VAL A 59 -4.35 -4.08 8.08
CA VAL A 59 -4.11 -4.91 6.88
C VAL A 59 -5.12 -6.06 6.79
N ARG A 60 -5.35 -6.79 7.88
CA ARG A 60 -6.39 -7.85 7.94
C ARG A 60 -7.75 -7.29 7.55
N ARG A 61 -8.12 -6.13 8.09
CA ARG A 61 -9.39 -5.48 7.77
C ARG A 61 -9.49 -5.04 6.31
N MET A 62 -8.42 -4.54 5.70
CA MET A 62 -8.39 -4.26 4.26
C MET A 62 -8.57 -5.54 3.40
N GLN A 63 -8.01 -6.68 3.83
CA GLN A 63 -8.19 -7.95 3.14
C GLN A 63 -9.65 -8.42 3.21
N LEU A 64 -10.30 -8.31 4.37
CA LEU A 64 -11.72 -8.61 4.54
C LEU A 64 -12.59 -7.74 3.62
N LEU A 65 -12.33 -6.43 3.58
CA LEU A 65 -13.03 -5.50 2.69
C LEU A 65 -12.80 -5.83 1.20
N SER A 66 -11.63 -6.35 0.82
CA SER A 66 -11.42 -6.84 -0.54
C SER A 66 -12.33 -8.03 -0.88
N GLY A 67 -12.57 -8.91 0.09
CA GLY A 67 -13.56 -9.99 -0.01
C GLY A 67 -14.99 -9.46 -0.14
N GLU A 68 -15.37 -8.48 0.70
CA GLU A 68 -16.69 -7.84 0.64
C GLU A 68 -16.94 -7.17 -0.71
N ARG A 69 -15.95 -6.47 -1.27
CA ARG A 69 -16.05 -5.89 -2.62
C ARG A 69 -16.37 -6.95 -3.66
N LYS A 70 -15.69 -8.12 -3.62
CA LYS A 70 -15.97 -9.22 -4.56
C LYS A 70 -17.39 -9.74 -4.38
N ARG A 71 -17.85 -9.91 -3.14
CA ARG A 71 -19.22 -10.32 -2.82
C ARG A 71 -20.24 -9.34 -3.40
N LEU A 72 -20.05 -8.03 -3.22
CA LEU A 72 -20.95 -7.00 -3.74
C LEU A 72 -21.06 -7.04 -5.27
N LEU A 73 -19.93 -7.22 -5.97
CA LEU A 73 -19.93 -7.33 -7.43
C LEU A 73 -20.60 -8.63 -7.91
N GLU A 74 -20.49 -9.71 -7.15
CA GLU A 74 -21.19 -10.97 -7.46
C GLU A 74 -22.70 -10.85 -7.26
N VAL A 75 -23.14 -10.19 -6.18
CA VAL A 75 -24.57 -9.88 -5.96
C VAL A 75 -25.11 -9.01 -7.10
N ALA A 76 -24.36 -8.00 -7.52
CA ALA A 76 -24.72 -7.18 -8.68
C ALA A 76 -24.84 -8.01 -9.97
N ARG A 77 -23.91 -8.95 -10.19
CA ARG A 77 -23.95 -9.85 -11.35
C ARG A 77 -25.21 -10.71 -11.36
N GLN A 78 -25.62 -11.24 -10.21
CA GLN A 78 -26.85 -12.03 -10.07
C GLN A 78 -28.11 -11.21 -10.36
N GLN A 79 -28.05 -9.89 -10.16
CA GLN A 79 -29.12 -8.95 -10.46
C GLN A 79 -29.05 -8.38 -11.90
N ASN A 80 -28.20 -8.95 -12.77
CA ASN A 80 -27.94 -8.45 -14.13
C ASN A 80 -27.43 -7.00 -14.19
N LEU A 81 -26.78 -6.53 -13.13
CA LEU A 81 -26.13 -5.22 -13.07
C LEU A 81 -24.65 -5.32 -13.49
N PRO A 82 -24.03 -4.21 -13.92
CA PRO A 82 -22.61 -4.18 -14.24
C PRO A 82 -21.74 -4.59 -13.04
N SER A 83 -20.89 -5.60 -13.24
CA SER A 83 -20.08 -6.22 -12.18
C SER A 83 -18.56 -6.05 -12.38
N ASP A 84 -18.12 -5.31 -13.41
CA ASP A 84 -16.69 -5.09 -13.67
C ASP A 84 -16.01 -4.29 -12.55
N ASN A 85 -16.71 -3.25 -12.07
CA ASN A 85 -16.23 -2.40 -11.00
C ASN A 85 -17.38 -1.69 -10.28
N LEU A 86 -17.14 -1.32 -9.02
CA LEU A 86 -18.15 -0.68 -8.18
C LEU A 86 -18.58 0.71 -8.70
N ARG A 87 -17.74 1.40 -9.48
CA ARG A 87 -18.10 2.71 -10.07
C ARG A 87 -19.17 2.55 -11.14
N ASN A 88 -19.03 1.56 -12.01
CA ASN A 88 -20.02 1.21 -13.03
C ASN A 88 -21.31 0.73 -12.39
N LEU A 89 -21.21 -0.05 -11.29
CA LEU A 89 -22.37 -0.45 -10.50
C LEU A 89 -23.15 0.76 -9.95
N VAL A 90 -22.48 1.71 -9.28
CA VAL A 90 -23.12 2.92 -8.75
C VAL A 90 -23.75 3.76 -9.86
N ARG A 91 -23.10 3.85 -11.03
CA ARG A 91 -23.65 4.56 -12.20
C ARG A 91 -24.91 3.89 -12.75
N ALA A 92 -24.96 2.57 -12.77
CA ALA A 92 -26.08 1.81 -13.29
C ALA A 92 -27.29 1.82 -12.34
N ILE A 93 -27.06 1.76 -11.03
CA ILE A 93 -28.14 1.87 -10.04
C ILE A 93 -28.76 3.27 -10.04
N GLY A 94 -27.92 4.32 -10.19
CA GLY A 94 -28.38 5.70 -10.17
C GLY A 94 -28.84 6.16 -8.78
N GLY A 95 -29.69 7.21 -8.74
CA GLY A 95 -30.25 7.78 -7.52
C GLY A 95 -29.56 9.05 -7.03
N GLU A 96 -30.18 9.72 -6.06
CA GLU A 96 -29.75 11.04 -5.54
C GLU A 96 -28.35 11.02 -4.92
N GLN A 97 -27.93 9.88 -4.36
CA GLN A 97 -26.64 9.73 -3.68
C GLN A 97 -25.49 9.31 -4.61
N ARG A 98 -25.75 9.11 -5.92
CA ARG A 98 -24.77 8.60 -6.89
C ARG A 98 -23.48 9.41 -6.87
N ASP A 99 -23.58 10.72 -6.98
CA ASP A 99 -22.41 11.60 -7.12
C ASP A 99 -21.60 11.66 -5.81
N ALA A 100 -22.27 11.63 -4.66
CA ALA A 100 -21.62 11.54 -3.36
C ALA A 100 -20.84 10.21 -3.21
N LEU A 101 -21.43 9.08 -3.61
CA LEU A 101 -20.75 7.78 -3.56
C LEU A 101 -19.55 7.71 -4.50
N LEU A 102 -19.68 8.25 -5.72
CA LEU A 102 -18.57 8.35 -6.67
C LEU A 102 -17.41 9.22 -6.15
N ALA A 103 -17.73 10.36 -5.51
CA ALA A 103 -16.72 11.21 -4.88
C ALA A 103 -15.99 10.47 -3.74
N ARG A 104 -16.73 9.73 -2.90
CA ARG A 104 -16.14 8.92 -1.83
C ARG A 104 -15.24 7.81 -2.36
N MET A 105 -15.61 7.16 -3.47
CA MET A 105 -14.77 6.17 -4.14
C MET A 105 -13.47 6.78 -4.68
N GLU A 106 -13.53 8.01 -5.18
CA GLU A 106 -12.35 8.73 -5.65
C GLU A 106 -11.41 9.07 -4.48
N GLN A 107 -11.96 9.59 -3.38
CA GLN A 107 -11.20 9.81 -2.14
C GLN A 107 -10.53 8.52 -1.64
N ALA A 108 -11.26 7.40 -1.63
CA ALA A 108 -10.68 6.11 -1.21
C ALA A 108 -9.54 5.64 -2.12
N SER A 109 -9.61 5.93 -3.43
CA SER A 109 -8.54 5.63 -4.39
C SER A 109 -7.28 6.49 -4.14
N GLN A 110 -7.48 7.78 -3.85
CA GLN A 110 -6.40 8.70 -3.51
C GLN A 110 -5.72 8.28 -2.19
N SER A 111 -6.49 7.98 -1.15
CA SER A 111 -5.97 7.46 0.12
C SER A 111 -5.15 6.19 -0.05
N LEU A 112 -5.59 5.25 -0.90
CA LEU A 112 -4.82 4.05 -1.20
C LEU A 112 -3.47 4.35 -1.85
N THR A 113 -3.42 5.34 -2.74
CA THR A 113 -2.17 5.76 -3.39
C THR A 113 -1.18 6.32 -2.36
N THR A 114 -1.66 7.11 -1.42
CA THR A 114 -0.87 7.61 -0.28
C THR A 114 -0.35 6.48 0.58
N ILE A 115 -1.22 5.55 0.99
CA ILE A 115 -0.84 4.37 1.79
C ILE A 115 0.27 3.57 1.08
N ARG A 116 0.11 3.28 -0.22
CA ARG A 116 1.12 2.55 -1.01
C ARG A 116 2.47 3.24 -1.01
N ARG A 117 2.48 4.56 -1.18
CA ARG A 117 3.71 5.36 -1.16
C ARG A 117 4.41 5.27 0.19
N GLU A 118 3.67 5.46 1.29
CA GLU A 118 4.22 5.40 2.65
C GLU A 118 4.75 4.00 2.99
N SER A 119 3.99 2.94 2.67
CA SER A 119 4.43 1.57 2.86
C SER A 119 5.70 1.24 2.07
N ALA A 120 5.82 1.74 0.83
CA ALA A 120 7.04 1.57 0.03
C ALA A 120 8.25 2.27 0.67
N THR A 121 8.07 3.49 1.17
CA THR A 121 9.12 4.23 1.89
C THR A 121 9.62 3.44 3.12
N HIS A 122 8.70 2.92 3.94
CA HIS A 122 9.07 2.10 5.10
C HIS A 122 9.83 0.83 4.70
N TRP A 123 9.38 0.14 3.64
CA TRP A 123 10.07 -1.05 3.16
C TRP A 123 11.50 -0.74 2.68
N ILE A 124 11.69 0.35 1.94
CA ILE A 124 13.02 0.81 1.51
C ILE A 124 13.92 1.12 2.72
N ALA A 125 13.39 1.84 3.71
CA ALA A 125 14.13 2.18 4.93
C ALA A 125 14.56 0.92 5.71
N ALA A 126 13.63 -0.02 5.92
CA ALA A 126 13.91 -1.29 6.59
C ALA A 126 14.95 -2.12 5.83
N ARG A 127 14.84 -2.19 4.50
CA ARG A 127 15.81 -2.91 3.65
C ARG A 127 17.21 -2.31 3.75
N ARG A 128 17.33 -0.97 3.71
CA ARG A 128 18.62 -0.29 3.85
C ARG A 128 19.24 -0.51 5.23
N GLY A 129 18.43 -0.45 6.30
CA GLY A 129 18.91 -0.75 7.65
C GLY A 129 19.43 -2.18 7.78
N LEU A 130 18.71 -3.18 7.22
CA LEU A 130 19.16 -4.57 7.23
C LEU A 130 20.52 -4.76 6.54
N LEU A 131 20.75 -4.09 5.40
CA LEU A 131 22.03 -4.13 4.70
C LEU A 131 23.15 -3.57 5.57
N GLN A 132 22.93 -2.43 6.21
CA GLN A 132 23.90 -1.80 7.12
C GLN A 132 24.22 -2.71 8.33
N TYR A 133 23.21 -3.34 8.93
CA TYR A 133 23.45 -4.28 10.03
C TYR A 133 24.23 -5.52 9.57
N THR A 134 23.99 -6.00 8.36
CA THR A 134 24.74 -7.12 7.78
C THR A 134 26.22 -6.73 7.58
N GLU A 135 26.49 -5.54 7.02
CA GLU A 135 27.84 -5.02 6.86
C GLU A 135 28.58 -4.85 8.20
N LEU A 136 27.89 -4.35 9.23
CA LEU A 136 28.44 -4.22 10.58
C LEU A 136 28.75 -5.58 11.20
N LEU A 137 27.84 -6.55 11.08
CA LEU A 137 28.05 -7.91 11.57
C LEU A 137 29.23 -8.57 10.85
N GLU A 138 29.36 -8.40 9.54
CA GLU A 138 30.53 -8.89 8.79
C GLU A 138 31.83 -8.23 9.25
N LEU A 139 31.82 -6.92 9.51
CA LEU A 139 33.00 -6.22 10.01
C LEU A 139 33.40 -6.72 11.39
N ILE A 140 32.45 -6.94 12.30
CA ILE A 140 32.69 -7.53 13.63
C ILE A 140 33.23 -8.95 13.51
N ALA A 141 32.56 -9.80 12.71
CA ALA A 141 32.95 -11.20 12.49
C ALA A 141 34.36 -11.31 11.91
N ARG A 142 34.76 -10.37 11.05
CA ARG A 142 36.11 -10.29 10.45
C ARG A 142 37.13 -9.52 11.31
N ARG A 143 36.81 -9.21 12.57
CA ARG A 143 37.66 -8.40 13.50
C ARG A 143 38.14 -7.08 12.89
N GLY A 144 37.28 -6.39 12.16
CA GLY A 144 37.60 -5.09 11.53
C GLY A 144 38.25 -5.17 10.15
N ARG A 145 38.49 -6.37 9.59
CA ARG A 145 39.02 -6.48 8.21
C ARG A 145 37.88 -6.33 7.20
N LYS A 146 37.95 -5.29 6.35
CA LYS A 146 36.97 -5.03 5.27
C LYS A 146 36.82 -6.28 4.38
N ALA A 147 35.59 -6.57 3.98
CA ALA A 147 35.28 -7.70 3.12
C ALA A 147 35.88 -7.50 1.71
N SER A 148 36.95 -8.24 1.39
CA SER A 148 37.32 -8.51 -0.01
C SER A 148 36.33 -9.55 -0.55
N GLY A 149 35.32 -9.14 -1.32
CA GLY A 149 34.36 -10.12 -1.81
C GLY A 149 33.25 -9.64 -2.76
N TYR A 150 33.08 -8.34 -2.97
CA TYR A 150 32.14 -7.83 -3.98
C TYR A 150 32.78 -6.93 -5.06
N SER A 151 34.09 -6.68 -5.02
CA SER A 151 34.78 -5.82 -6.02
C SER A 151 35.74 -6.56 -6.97
N ALA A 152 35.97 -7.86 -6.81
CA ALA A 152 36.99 -8.57 -7.59
C ALA A 152 36.57 -8.91 -9.04
N LYS A 153 35.32 -8.63 -9.45
CA LYS A 153 34.84 -8.92 -10.82
C LYS A 153 34.72 -7.71 -11.76
N GLU A 154 35.01 -6.49 -11.32
CA GLU A 154 34.92 -5.29 -12.18
C GLU A 154 36.28 -4.62 -12.49
N GLN A 155 37.39 -5.09 -11.92
CA GLN A 155 38.73 -4.51 -12.18
C GLN A 155 39.61 -5.32 -13.13
N ALA A 156 39.02 -6.18 -13.97
CA ALA A 156 39.76 -6.97 -14.96
C ALA A 156 39.57 -6.52 -16.42
N LEU A 157 38.80 -5.46 -16.70
CA LEU A 157 38.53 -4.99 -18.06
C LEU A 157 38.47 -3.46 -18.13
N ALA A 158 39.61 -2.78 -18.04
CA ALA A 158 39.86 -1.49 -18.70
C ALA A 158 41.33 -1.04 -18.52
N THR A 159 42.26 -1.92 -18.90
CA THR A 159 43.63 -1.52 -19.27
C THR A 159 43.72 -1.59 -20.78
N GLY A 160 43.71 -0.44 -21.46
CA GLY A 160 43.95 -0.33 -22.90
C GLY A 160 42.93 0.55 -23.62
N GLY A 161 43.29 1.83 -23.81
CA GLY A 161 42.51 2.77 -24.59
C GLY A 161 43.04 4.19 -24.50
N GLY A 162 44.31 4.40 -24.84
CA GLY A 162 44.79 5.74 -25.13
C GLY A 162 44.24 6.18 -26.48
N LEU A 163 43.45 7.26 -26.50
CA LEU A 163 43.31 8.19 -27.61
C LEU A 163 42.51 9.42 -27.15
N LEU A 164 43.00 10.61 -27.48
CA LEU A 164 42.36 11.94 -27.37
C LEU A 164 42.44 12.57 -25.96
N ASP A 165 43.41 13.42 -25.63
CA ASP A 165 43.63 14.81 -26.12
C ASP A 165 42.35 15.66 -26.07
N THR A 166 42.24 16.53 -25.06
CA THR A 166 42.12 17.99 -25.21
C THR A 166 42.07 18.65 -23.82
N THR A 167 43.01 19.57 -23.55
CA THR A 167 42.80 20.98 -23.11
C THR A 167 43.79 21.47 -22.04
N VAL A 168 44.60 22.45 -22.49
CA VAL A 168 45.46 23.44 -21.84
C VAL A 168 46.81 22.97 -21.29
#